data_AF-A0A9D6XBY5-F1
#
_entry.id   AF-A0A9D6XBY5-F1
#
_cell.length_a   1.000
_cell.length_b   1.000
_cell.length_c   1.000
_cell.angle_alpha   90.00
_cell.angle_beta   90.00
_cell.angle_gamma   90.00
#
_symmetry.space_group_name_H-M   'P 1'
#
loop_
_entity.id
_entity.type
_entity.pdbx_description
1 polymer ?
#
loop_
_entity_poly.entity_id
_entity_poly.type
_entity_poly.pdbx_seq_one_letter_code
_entity_poly.pdbx_strand_id
1 'polypeptide(L)'
;MARPSLTETAPVTLEQLHARWADLNARYFSGALPPIEIVWSARLTSSAGMFVSHAGPRSREDGHEGRARRLIRLSTPLLQHLSGRELLSTLAHEMIHQWQFDVRKRRPDHGEDFLEKMEAMNRDGLRITIHHTLDEEVSAFMTYAWRCLECGQDYRRQRRTIRPKDHRCGACLGLLGEVLPGKLPRKRRRIHPQHLAAQYRPSPFVQLELPFTAA
;
A
#
# COMPACT_ATOMS: atom_id res chain seq x y z
N MET A 1 26.46 -34.40 -9.10
CA MET A 1 25.15 -33.76 -9.27
C MET A 1 25.37 -32.26 -9.36
N ALA A 2 25.09 -31.66 -10.52
CA ALA A 2 25.31 -30.23 -10.76
C ALA A 2 24.27 -29.39 -9.99
N ARG A 3 24.72 -28.37 -9.27
CA ARG A 3 23.84 -27.37 -8.64
C ARG A 3 23.10 -26.62 -9.76
N PRO A 4 21.77 -26.41 -9.67
CA PRO A 4 21.07 -25.60 -10.66
C PRO A 4 21.64 -24.18 -10.64
N SER A 5 22.04 -23.71 -11.81
CA SER A 5 22.44 -22.33 -12.08
C SER A 5 21.28 -21.41 -11.73
N LEU A 6 21.48 -20.51 -10.77
CA LEU A 6 20.59 -19.38 -10.55
C LEU A 6 20.63 -18.54 -11.83
N THR A 7 19.59 -18.63 -12.65
CA THR A 7 19.42 -17.73 -13.79
C THR A 7 19.24 -16.33 -13.24
N GLU A 8 20.31 -15.54 -13.31
CA GLU A 8 20.29 -14.11 -13.04
C GLU A 8 19.44 -13.45 -14.13
N THR A 9 18.13 -13.35 -13.88
CA THR A 9 17.22 -12.65 -14.78
C THR A 9 17.60 -11.17 -14.79
N ALA A 10 17.99 -10.66 -15.95
CA ALA A 10 18.27 -9.25 -16.14
C ALA A 10 17.13 -8.37 -15.57
N PRO A 11 17.44 -7.20 -14.98
CA PRO A 11 16.44 -6.33 -14.38
C PRO A 11 15.40 -5.91 -15.43
N VAL A 12 14.13 -5.91 -15.03
CA VAL A 12 13.01 -5.54 -15.93
C VAL A 12 13.17 -4.10 -16.41
N THR A 13 13.15 -3.88 -17.71
CA THR A 13 13.32 -2.56 -18.32
C THR A 13 12.04 -1.71 -18.19
N LEU A 14 12.18 -0.39 -18.30
CA LEU A 14 11.00 0.51 -18.31
C LEU A 14 10.06 0.21 -19.49
N GLU A 15 10.62 -0.15 -20.65
CA GLU A 15 9.83 -0.57 -21.81
C GLU A 15 8.98 -1.81 -21.51
N GLN A 16 9.57 -2.83 -20.87
CA GLN A 16 8.84 -4.02 -20.44
C GLN A 16 7.76 -3.70 -19.40
N LEU A 17 8.02 -2.74 -18.50
CA LEU A 17 7.00 -2.26 -17.55
C LEU A 17 5.83 -1.58 -18.25
N HIS A 18 6.10 -0.71 -19.22
CA HIS A 18 5.06 -0.05 -20.01
C HIS A 18 4.27 -1.06 -20.85
N ALA A 19 4.92 -2.07 -21.43
CA ALA A 19 4.23 -3.16 -22.12
C ALA A 19 3.31 -3.95 -21.19
N ARG A 20 3.78 -4.30 -19.98
CA ARG A 20 2.95 -4.96 -18.95
C ARG A 20 1.79 -4.08 -18.49
N TRP A 21 2.02 -2.78 -18.32
CA TRP A 21 0.96 -1.83 -17.98
C TRP A 21 -0.09 -1.76 -19.09
N ALA A 22 0.32 -1.71 -20.36
CA ALA A 22 -0.61 -1.65 -21.50
C ALA A 22 -1.46 -2.93 -21.61
N ASP A 23 -0.84 -4.10 -21.44
CA ASP A 23 -1.55 -5.38 -21.40
C ASP A 23 -2.57 -5.43 -20.25
N LEU A 24 -2.18 -5.05 -19.03
CA LEU A 24 -3.09 -5.01 -17.88
C LEU A 24 -4.24 -4.00 -18.10
N ASN A 25 -3.95 -2.83 -18.70
CA ASN A 25 -4.95 -1.82 -19.02
C ASN A 25 -6.02 -2.38 -19.97
N ALA A 26 -5.59 -3.06 -21.04
CA ALA A 26 -6.49 -3.69 -21.98
C ALA A 26 -7.35 -4.78 -21.32
N ARG A 27 -6.73 -5.67 -20.52
CA ARG A 27 -7.42 -6.82 -19.93
C ARG A 27 -8.38 -6.49 -18.78
N TYR A 28 -8.02 -5.55 -17.90
CA TYR A 28 -8.72 -5.35 -16.62
C TYR A 28 -9.41 -3.99 -16.47
N PHE A 29 -9.04 -3.04 -17.31
CA PHE A 29 -9.51 -1.66 -17.24
C PHE A 29 -10.13 -1.18 -18.54
N SER A 30 -10.43 -2.10 -19.48
CA SER A 30 -11.06 -1.81 -20.77
C SER A 30 -10.31 -0.76 -21.61
N GLY A 31 -9.00 -0.64 -21.42
CA GLY A 31 -8.17 0.39 -22.05
C GLY A 31 -8.45 1.82 -21.55
N ALA A 32 -9.23 1.99 -20.49
CA ALA A 32 -9.69 3.30 -20.03
C ALA A 32 -8.63 4.09 -19.25
N LEU A 33 -7.53 3.46 -18.81
CA LEU A 33 -6.49 4.19 -18.09
C LEU A 33 -5.68 5.06 -19.07
N PRO A 34 -5.56 6.37 -18.83
CA PRO A 34 -4.68 7.21 -19.63
C PRO A 34 -3.22 6.84 -19.36
N PRO A 35 -2.32 6.95 -20.36
CA PRO A 35 -0.90 6.70 -20.17
C PRO A 35 -0.34 7.43 -18.94
N ILE A 36 0.57 6.78 -18.24
CA ILE A 36 1.16 7.27 -16.99
C ILE A 36 2.66 7.01 -17.00
N GLU A 37 3.43 7.92 -16.40
CA GLU A 37 4.86 7.73 -16.19
C GLU A 37 5.09 6.64 -15.13
N ILE A 38 5.98 5.69 -15.41
CA ILE A 38 6.40 4.65 -14.46
C ILE A 38 7.89 4.86 -14.18
N VAL A 39 8.25 5.05 -12.91
CA VAL A 39 9.63 5.35 -12.51
C VAL A 39 10.12 4.41 -11.41
N TRP A 40 11.40 4.05 -11.50
CA TRP A 40 12.11 3.39 -10.41
C TRP A 40 12.56 4.41 -9.37
N SER A 41 12.42 4.06 -8.09
CA SER A 41 12.81 4.92 -6.97
C SER A 41 13.71 4.17 -5.99
N ALA A 42 14.96 4.65 -5.87
CA ALA A 42 15.90 4.21 -4.84
C ALA A 42 15.52 4.68 -3.43
N ARG A 43 14.59 5.64 -3.31
CA ARG A 43 14.19 6.26 -2.03
C ARG A 43 12.86 5.76 -1.49
N LEU A 44 12.10 5.01 -2.30
CA LEU A 44 10.84 4.42 -1.85
C LEU A 44 11.14 3.13 -1.08
N THR A 45 11.04 3.17 0.23
CA THR A 45 11.38 2.04 1.12
C THR A 45 10.24 1.67 2.08
N SER A 46 9.15 2.42 2.06
CA SER A 46 7.96 2.20 2.90
C SER A 46 6.94 1.25 2.26
N SER A 47 7.00 1.07 0.94
CA SER A 47 6.10 0.21 0.15
C SER A 47 6.79 -0.18 -1.16
N ALA A 48 6.33 -1.27 -1.79
CA ALA A 48 6.90 -1.75 -3.05
C ALA A 48 6.52 -0.86 -4.24
N GLY A 49 5.31 -0.32 -4.24
CA GLY A 49 4.79 0.61 -5.22
C GLY A 49 4.17 1.85 -4.57
N MET A 50 3.94 2.88 -5.37
CA MET A 50 3.13 4.04 -4.99
C MET A 50 2.59 4.78 -6.22
N PHE A 51 1.27 4.86 -6.34
CA PHE A 51 0.59 5.84 -7.16
C PHE A 51 0.67 7.22 -6.51
N VAL A 52 1.14 8.21 -7.27
CA VAL A 52 1.35 9.58 -6.81
C VAL A 52 0.48 10.49 -7.64
N SER A 53 -0.17 11.47 -7.00
CA SER A 53 -0.80 12.60 -7.68
C SER A 53 -0.55 13.88 -6.90
N HIS A 54 -0.31 14.99 -7.61
CA HIS A 54 -0.16 16.32 -7.03
C HIS A 54 -1.46 17.14 -7.02
N ALA A 55 -2.54 16.58 -7.59
CA ALA A 55 -3.85 17.21 -7.68
C ALA A 55 -4.96 16.23 -7.26
N GLY A 56 -6.14 16.77 -6.97
CA GLY A 56 -7.31 15.95 -6.66
C GLY A 56 -7.88 15.27 -7.92
N PRO A 57 -8.63 14.16 -7.76
CA PRO A 57 -9.24 13.45 -8.90
C PRO A 57 -10.23 14.29 -9.72
N ARG A 58 -10.75 15.38 -9.15
CA ARG A 58 -11.73 16.29 -9.76
C ARG A 58 -11.18 17.70 -9.99
N SER A 59 -9.87 17.89 -9.82
CA SER A 59 -9.25 19.18 -10.11
C SER A 59 -9.46 19.53 -11.59
N ARG A 60 -9.83 20.78 -11.86
CA ARG A 60 -9.93 21.29 -13.23
C ARG A 60 -8.53 21.27 -13.84
N GLU A 61 -8.42 20.65 -15.02
CA GLU A 61 -7.21 20.76 -15.83
C GLU A 61 -7.20 22.16 -16.44
N ASP A 62 -6.78 23.16 -15.67
CA ASP A 62 -6.66 24.53 -16.16
C ASP A 62 -5.60 24.53 -17.28
N GLY A 63 -6.00 25.02 -18.46
CA GLY A 63 -5.38 24.82 -19.78
C GLY A 63 -3.97 25.39 -20.00
N HIS A 64 -3.06 25.29 -19.04
CA HIS A 64 -1.63 25.58 -19.14
C HIS A 64 -0.82 24.28 -19.03
N GLU A 65 -0.67 23.51 -20.13
CA GLU A 65 0.23 22.34 -20.24
C GLU A 65 0.33 21.45 -18.96
N GLY A 66 -0.78 21.38 -18.23
CA GLY A 66 -0.81 21.07 -16.80
C GLY A 66 -1.27 19.65 -16.60
N ARG A 67 -0.54 18.71 -17.22
CA ARG A 67 -0.71 17.28 -16.92
C ARG A 67 -0.73 17.15 -15.41
N ALA A 68 -1.81 16.60 -14.85
CA ALA A 68 -1.77 16.07 -13.50
C ALA A 68 -0.50 15.22 -13.44
N ARG A 69 0.52 15.67 -12.70
CA ARG A 69 1.82 14.99 -12.58
C ARG A 69 1.62 13.74 -11.72
N ARG A 70 0.77 12.84 -12.19
CA ARG A 70 0.53 11.54 -11.60
C ARG A 70 1.48 10.55 -12.24
N LEU A 71 2.01 9.66 -11.41
CA LEU A 71 2.99 8.66 -11.82
C LEU A 71 2.90 7.46 -10.90
N ILE A 72 3.44 6.33 -11.36
CA ILE A 72 3.66 5.13 -10.55
C ILE A 72 5.14 5.07 -10.20
N ARG A 73 5.45 5.07 -8.90
CA ARG A 73 6.80 4.79 -8.39
C ARG A 73 6.91 3.32 -7.99
N LEU A 74 7.96 2.67 -8.44
CA LEU A 74 8.32 1.32 -8.03
C LEU A 74 9.62 1.36 -7.21
N SER A 75 9.63 0.66 -6.09
CA SER A 75 10.77 0.62 -5.18
C SER A 75 11.87 -0.27 -5.74
N THR A 76 13.01 0.33 -6.10
CA THR A 76 14.21 -0.43 -6.45
C THR A 76 14.65 -1.34 -5.28
N PRO A 77 14.85 -0.86 -4.03
CA PRO A 77 15.37 -1.71 -2.96
C PRO A 77 14.43 -2.86 -2.56
N LEU A 78 13.12 -2.72 -2.76
CA LEU A 78 12.15 -3.75 -2.38
C LEU A 78 11.80 -4.71 -3.52
N LEU A 79 11.95 -4.31 -4.79
CA LEU A 79 11.55 -5.13 -5.94
C LEU A 79 12.72 -5.72 -6.72
N GLN A 80 13.95 -5.22 -6.55
CA GLN A 80 15.11 -5.63 -7.37
C GLN A 80 15.47 -7.12 -7.28
N HIS A 81 15.07 -7.81 -6.20
CA HIS A 81 15.32 -9.24 -5.99
C HIS A 81 14.05 -10.09 -6.07
N LEU A 82 12.91 -9.47 -6.36
CA LEU A 82 11.64 -10.17 -6.41
C LEU A 82 11.40 -10.79 -7.78
N SER A 83 10.56 -11.81 -7.78
CA SER A 83 10.13 -12.47 -9.01
C SER A 83 9.37 -11.50 -9.92
N GLY A 84 9.38 -11.76 -11.24
CA GLY A 84 8.58 -10.98 -12.19
C GLY A 84 7.07 -11.00 -11.88
N ARG A 85 6.59 -12.00 -11.14
CA ARG A 85 5.21 -12.08 -10.65
C ARG A 85 4.92 -11.05 -9.57
N GLU A 86 5.81 -10.86 -8.60
CA GLU A 86 5.65 -9.86 -7.54
C GLU A 86 5.71 -8.45 -8.09
N LEU A 87 6.61 -8.20 -9.04
CA LEU A 87 6.65 -6.94 -9.78
C LEU A 87 5.32 -6.66 -10.49
N LEU A 88 4.77 -7.66 -11.19
CA LEU A 88 3.49 -7.54 -11.90
C LEU A 88 2.32 -7.31 -10.93
N SER A 89 2.31 -8.01 -9.79
CA SER A 89 1.32 -7.85 -8.72
C SER A 89 1.36 -6.43 -8.14
N THR A 90 2.54 -5.90 -7.83
CA THR A 90 2.72 -4.52 -7.36
C THR A 90 2.31 -3.52 -8.42
N LEU A 91 2.68 -3.70 -9.68
CA LEU A 91 2.24 -2.81 -10.77
C LEU A 91 0.71 -2.80 -10.89
N ALA A 92 0.09 -3.98 -10.88
CA ALA A 92 -1.35 -4.12 -10.93
C ALA A 92 -2.05 -3.43 -9.74
N HIS A 93 -1.50 -3.55 -8.53
CA HIS A 93 -1.97 -2.82 -7.34
C HIS A 93 -2.02 -1.30 -7.60
N GLU A 94 -0.92 -0.72 -8.07
CA GLU A 94 -0.85 0.72 -8.34
C GLU A 94 -1.76 1.15 -9.50
N MET A 95 -2.02 0.26 -10.46
CA MET A 95 -2.98 0.50 -11.54
C MET A 95 -4.43 0.53 -11.05
N ILE A 96 -4.79 -0.20 -9.98
CA ILE A 96 -6.11 -0.09 -9.37
C ILE A 96 -6.28 1.30 -8.74
N HIS A 97 -5.24 1.81 -8.06
CA HIS A 97 -5.26 3.19 -7.55
C HIS A 97 -5.36 4.23 -8.67
N GLN A 98 -4.64 4.02 -9.77
CA GLN A 98 -4.79 4.83 -10.98
C GLN A 98 -6.24 4.81 -11.47
N TRP A 99 -6.87 3.64 -11.56
CA TRP A 99 -8.27 3.50 -11.98
C TRP A 99 -9.25 4.23 -11.07
N GLN A 100 -9.07 4.13 -9.75
CA GLN A 100 -9.88 4.89 -8.79
C GLN A 100 -9.76 6.41 -9.04
N PHE A 101 -8.54 6.89 -9.31
CA PHE A 101 -8.27 8.30 -9.56
C PHE A 101 -8.83 8.77 -10.91
N ASP A 102 -8.45 8.11 -12.01
CA ASP A 102 -8.72 8.58 -13.36
C ASP A 102 -10.13 8.27 -13.82
N VAL A 103 -10.65 7.08 -13.49
CA VAL A 103 -11.93 6.57 -14.01
C VAL A 103 -13.04 6.77 -12.99
N ARG A 104 -12.83 6.37 -11.72
CA ARG A 104 -13.86 6.56 -10.68
C ARG A 104 -13.91 7.98 -10.12
N LYS A 105 -12.91 8.82 -10.42
CA LYS A 105 -12.77 10.19 -9.88
C LYS A 105 -12.86 10.22 -8.35
N ARG A 106 -12.22 9.26 -7.69
CA ARG A 106 -12.16 9.07 -6.24
C ARG A 106 -10.72 9.18 -5.74
N ARG A 107 -10.55 9.55 -4.48
CA ARG A 107 -9.23 9.49 -3.85
C ARG A 107 -8.86 8.00 -3.70
N PRO A 108 -7.67 7.56 -4.12
CA PRO A 108 -7.28 6.17 -4.02
C PRO A 108 -7.24 5.68 -2.56
N ASP A 109 -7.81 4.51 -2.33
CA ASP A 109 -7.81 3.78 -1.06
C ASP A 109 -7.99 2.27 -1.31
N HIS A 110 -8.05 1.47 -0.25
CA HIS A 110 -8.28 0.03 -0.34
C HIS A 110 -9.72 -0.35 0.05
N GLY A 111 -10.68 0.51 -0.29
CA GLY A 111 -12.11 0.28 -0.05
C GLY A 111 -12.74 -0.73 -1.01
N GLU A 112 -14.08 -0.77 -1.03
CA GLU A 112 -14.88 -1.74 -1.78
C GLU A 112 -14.49 -1.84 -3.26
N ASP A 113 -14.34 -0.71 -3.95
CA ASP A 113 -14.01 -0.70 -5.39
C ASP A 113 -12.60 -1.24 -5.68
N PHE A 114 -11.65 -1.01 -4.77
CA PHE A 114 -10.33 -1.63 -4.85
C PHE A 114 -10.43 -3.15 -4.70
N LEU A 115 -11.14 -3.61 -3.67
CA LEU A 115 -11.27 -5.03 -3.34
C LEU A 115 -11.94 -5.82 -4.48
N GLU A 116 -13.02 -5.29 -5.04
CA GLU A 116 -13.72 -5.89 -6.18
C GLU A 116 -12.79 -6.02 -7.40
N LYS A 117 -12.06 -4.96 -7.74
CA LYS A 117 -11.14 -4.96 -8.88
C LYS A 117 -9.97 -5.93 -8.63
N MET A 118 -9.41 -5.90 -7.42
CA MET A 118 -8.35 -6.80 -6.98
C MET A 118 -8.78 -8.27 -7.07
N GLU A 119 -9.97 -8.61 -6.57
CA GLU A 119 -10.51 -9.98 -6.62
C GLU A 119 -10.70 -10.43 -8.07
N ALA A 120 -11.28 -9.58 -8.92
CA ALA A 120 -11.45 -9.89 -10.35
C ALA A 120 -10.10 -10.19 -11.03
N MET A 121 -9.07 -9.38 -10.78
CA MET A 121 -7.71 -9.57 -11.30
C MET A 121 -7.02 -10.81 -10.71
N ASN A 122 -7.31 -11.13 -9.45
CA ASN A 122 -6.73 -12.28 -8.75
C ASN A 122 -7.30 -13.62 -9.19
N ARG A 123 -8.54 -13.67 -9.68
CA ARG A 123 -9.09 -14.89 -10.30
C ARG A 123 -8.25 -15.37 -11.49
N ASP A 124 -7.55 -14.46 -12.16
CA ASP A 124 -6.63 -14.76 -13.26
C ASP A 124 -5.18 -15.00 -12.79
N GLY A 125 -4.95 -15.06 -11.48
CA GLY A 125 -3.67 -15.47 -10.90
C GLY A 125 -2.65 -14.36 -10.63
N LEU A 126 -3.05 -13.08 -10.64
CA LEU A 126 -2.14 -11.95 -10.38
C LEU A 126 -1.66 -11.84 -8.92
N ARG A 127 -2.37 -12.42 -7.94
CA ARG A 127 -2.00 -12.45 -6.52
C ARG A 127 -1.68 -11.07 -5.92
N ILE A 128 -2.47 -10.08 -6.28
CA ILE A 128 -2.49 -8.74 -5.72
C ILE A 128 -2.95 -8.82 -4.26
N THR A 129 -2.26 -8.11 -3.37
CA THR A 129 -2.60 -7.99 -1.95
C THR A 129 -2.72 -6.52 -1.56
N ILE A 130 -3.49 -6.23 -0.51
CA ILE A 130 -3.62 -4.88 0.08
C ILE A 130 -2.31 -4.48 0.77
N HIS A 131 -1.74 -5.42 1.52
CA HIS A 131 -0.44 -5.27 2.16
C HIS A 131 0.57 -6.06 1.36
N HIS A 132 1.62 -5.40 0.86
CA HIS A 132 2.74 -6.12 0.27
C HIS A 132 3.30 -7.10 1.30
N THR A 133 3.58 -8.33 0.88
CA THR A 133 4.20 -9.37 1.71
C THR A 133 5.63 -9.03 2.16
N LEU A 134 6.15 -7.85 1.78
CA LEU A 134 7.48 -7.32 2.07
C LEU A 134 7.61 -6.74 3.48
N ASP A 135 6.87 -7.32 4.41
CA ASP A 135 6.67 -6.79 5.75
C ASP A 135 7.99 -6.85 6.55
N GLU A 136 8.87 -7.80 6.22
CA GLU A 136 10.21 -7.96 6.80
C GLU A 136 11.22 -6.99 6.16
N GLU A 137 11.24 -6.87 4.84
CA GLU A 137 12.12 -5.97 4.08
C GLU A 137 11.82 -4.51 4.41
N VAL A 138 10.53 -4.13 4.45
CA VAL A 138 10.11 -2.80 4.90
C VAL A 138 10.49 -2.58 6.37
N SER A 139 10.37 -3.61 7.22
CA SER A 139 10.78 -3.53 8.63
C SER A 139 12.29 -3.34 8.80
N ALA A 140 13.12 -3.82 7.86
CA ALA A 140 14.56 -3.60 7.87
C ALA A 140 14.93 -2.10 7.72
N PHE A 141 14.10 -1.32 7.02
CA PHE A 141 14.25 0.13 6.92
C PHE A 141 13.73 0.90 8.16
N MET A 142 13.04 0.23 9.09
CA MET A 142 12.51 0.84 10.32
C MET A 142 13.57 0.86 11.43
N THR A 143 14.56 1.73 11.27
CA THR A 143 15.78 1.83 12.09
C THR A 143 15.59 2.53 13.44
N TYR A 144 14.53 3.32 13.61
CA TYR A 144 14.23 4.02 14.86
C TYR A 144 12.99 3.44 15.54
N ALA A 145 13.00 3.36 16.87
CA ALA A 145 11.82 2.97 17.63
C ALA A 145 11.68 3.71 18.96
N TRP A 146 10.43 3.81 19.41
CA TRP A 146 10.05 4.32 20.72
C TRP A 146 9.05 3.38 21.35
N ARG A 147 9.07 3.31 22.67
CA ARG A 147 8.11 2.56 23.48
C ARG A 147 7.44 3.50 24.46
N CYS A 148 6.12 3.38 24.60
CA CYS A 148 5.43 4.05 25.69
C CYS A 148 5.85 3.45 27.03
N LEU A 149 6.21 4.31 27.98
CA LEU A 149 6.68 3.90 29.30
C LEU A 149 5.55 3.39 30.21
N GLU A 150 4.30 3.67 29.85
CA GLU A 150 3.11 3.27 30.61
C GLU A 150 2.45 2.03 30.01
N CYS A 151 1.98 2.11 28.76
CA CYS A 151 1.23 1.01 28.14
C CYS A 151 2.08 0.06 27.29
N GLY A 152 3.39 0.34 27.13
CA GLY A 152 4.30 -0.53 26.36
C GLY A 152 4.12 -0.48 24.83
N GLN A 153 3.24 0.36 24.29
CA GLN A 153 3.02 0.48 22.85
C GLN A 153 4.30 0.87 22.09
N ASP A 154 4.61 0.10 21.04
CA ASP A 154 5.79 0.32 20.20
C ASP A 154 5.47 1.17 18.96
N TYR A 155 6.35 2.12 18.67
CA TYR A 155 6.30 2.99 17.50
C TYR A 155 7.61 2.83 16.74
N ARG A 156 7.57 2.29 15.52
CA ARG A 156 8.76 2.15 14.65
C ARG A 156 8.67 3.14 13.49
N ARG A 157 9.80 3.75 13.11
CA ARG A 157 9.91 4.74 12.02
C ARG A 157 11.23 4.57 11.27
N GLN A 158 11.22 4.94 9.99
CA GLN A 158 12.43 5.00 9.16
C GLN A 158 13.32 6.22 9.48
N ARG A 159 12.71 7.28 10.05
CA ARG A 159 13.39 8.53 10.40
C ARG A 159 13.15 8.84 11.87
N ARG A 160 14.08 9.57 12.49
CA ARG A 160 14.00 10.01 13.89
C ARG A 160 13.00 11.16 14.10
N THR A 161 11.73 10.93 13.78
CA THR A 161 10.68 11.96 13.75
C THR A 161 9.95 12.15 15.07
N ILE A 162 9.90 11.11 15.92
CA ILE A 162 9.27 11.23 17.24
C ILE A 162 10.27 11.90 18.18
N ARG A 163 9.85 13.03 18.75
CA ARG A 163 10.57 13.76 19.80
C ARG A 163 9.83 13.55 21.13
N PRO A 164 10.37 12.76 22.08
CA PRO A 164 9.73 12.49 23.37
C PRO A 164 9.26 13.72 24.16
N LYS A 165 9.96 14.84 24.02
CA LYS A 165 9.56 16.11 24.65
C LYS A 165 8.21 16.63 24.11
N ASP A 166 8.02 16.56 22.80
CA ASP A 166 6.90 17.19 22.08
C ASP A 166 5.75 16.21 21.83
N HIS A 167 6.01 14.91 21.85
CA HIS A 167 5.05 13.88 21.49
C HIS A 167 4.69 12.99 22.68
N ARG A 168 3.50 12.41 22.61
CA ARG A 168 2.95 11.48 23.61
C ARG A 168 2.43 10.22 22.92
N CYS A 169 2.21 9.18 23.71
CA CYS A 169 1.61 7.94 23.24
C CYS A 169 0.21 8.20 22.67
N GLY A 170 -0.07 7.78 21.43
CA GLY A 170 -1.39 7.94 20.83
C GLY A 170 -2.48 7.04 21.44
N ALA A 171 -2.10 6.05 22.26
CA ALA A 171 -3.03 5.13 22.91
C ALA A 171 -3.41 5.53 24.34
N CYS A 172 -2.46 6.06 25.12
CA CYS A 172 -2.69 6.40 26.54
C CYS A 172 -2.19 7.79 26.96
N LEU A 173 -1.66 8.59 26.02
CA LEU A 173 -1.03 9.90 26.26
C LEU A 173 0.22 9.89 27.16
N GLY A 174 0.71 8.71 27.55
CA GLY A 174 1.93 8.54 28.34
C GLY A 174 3.22 8.94 27.61
N LEU A 175 4.31 9.03 28.38
CA LEU A 175 5.64 9.39 27.86
C LEU A 175 6.22 8.31 26.94
N LEU A 176 7.01 8.74 25.96
CA LEU A 176 7.68 7.87 25.00
C LEU A 176 9.19 7.84 25.27
N GLY A 177 9.77 6.66 25.44
CA GLY A 177 11.22 6.45 25.51
C GLY A 177 11.76 5.93 24.18
N GLU A 178 12.88 6.46 23.70
CA GLU A 178 13.55 5.92 22.50
C GLU A 178 14.26 4.61 22.83
N VAL A 179 14.15 3.65 21.92
CA VAL A 179 14.79 2.34 22.01
C VAL A 179 16.06 2.35 21.17
N LEU A 180 17.21 2.07 21.80
CA LEU A 180 18.50 2.06 21.11
C LEU A 180 18.54 1.01 19.96
N PRO A 181 19.24 1.32 18.85
CA PRO A 181 19.49 0.35 17.78
C PRO A 181 20.15 -0.92 18.37
N GLY A 182 19.57 -2.10 18.11
CA GLY A 182 20.02 -3.38 18.70
C GLY A 182 19.14 -3.91 19.84
N LYS A 183 18.33 -3.06 20.49
CA LYS A 183 17.25 -3.47 21.40
C LYS A 183 15.86 -3.35 20.76
N LEU A 184 15.81 -3.17 19.44
CA LEU A 184 14.56 -3.12 18.69
C LEU A 184 13.77 -4.40 18.96
N PRO A 185 12.57 -4.31 19.54
CA PRO A 185 11.74 -5.49 19.70
C PRO A 185 11.47 -6.06 18.30
N ARG A 186 11.84 -7.34 18.08
CA ARG A 186 11.36 -8.06 16.89
C ARG A 186 9.84 -7.94 16.89
N LYS A 187 9.24 -7.67 15.71
CA LYS A 187 7.77 -7.70 15.56
C LYS A 187 7.32 -8.98 16.26
N ARG A 188 6.57 -8.88 17.37
CA ARG A 188 5.84 -10.05 17.87
C ARG A 188 5.01 -10.50 16.68
N ARG A 189 5.17 -11.75 16.23
CA ARG A 189 4.22 -12.34 15.27
C ARG A 189 2.85 -11.99 15.82
N ARG A 190 2.04 -11.26 15.05
CA ARG A 190 0.61 -11.19 15.37
C ARG A 190 0.19 -12.65 15.41
N ILE A 191 -0.21 -13.13 16.60
CA ILE A 191 -0.97 -14.36 16.66
C ILE A 191 -2.23 -14.00 15.88
N HIS A 192 -2.27 -14.38 14.60
CA HIS A 192 -3.51 -14.42 13.86
C HIS A 192 -4.43 -15.31 14.69
N PRO A 193 -5.61 -14.83 15.12
CA PRO A 193 -6.65 -15.74 15.55
C PRO A 193 -6.86 -16.71 14.39
N GLN A 194 -6.40 -17.94 14.57
CA GLN A 194 -6.65 -19.00 13.62
C GLN A 194 -8.16 -19.23 13.64
N HIS A 195 -8.81 -18.99 12.50
CA HIS A 195 -10.11 -19.55 12.15
C HIS A 195 -11.19 -19.46 13.23
N LEU A 196 -11.88 -18.32 13.29
CA LEU A 196 -13.31 -18.34 13.61
C LEU A 196 -14.05 -17.85 12.36
N ALA A 197 -14.33 -18.80 11.46
CA ALA A 197 -15.48 -18.71 10.58
C ALA A 197 -16.73 -18.82 11.47
N ALA A 198 -17.04 -17.75 12.19
CA ALA A 198 -18.30 -17.61 12.90
C ALA A 198 -19.27 -16.90 11.96
N GLN A 199 -20.21 -17.70 11.48
CA GLN A 199 -21.40 -17.35 10.71
C GLN A 199 -21.93 -15.95 11.05
N TYR A 200 -21.70 -15.00 10.16
CA TYR A 200 -22.43 -13.73 10.17
C TYR A 200 -23.83 -13.99 9.62
N ARG A 201 -24.82 -14.12 10.51
CA ARG A 201 -26.22 -13.88 10.16
C ARG A 201 -26.50 -12.40 10.42
N PRO A 202 -26.95 -11.61 9.42
CA PRO A 202 -27.37 -10.24 9.68
C PRO A 202 -28.62 -10.28 10.57
N SER A 203 -28.55 -9.63 11.73
CA SER A 203 -29.72 -9.31 12.56
C SER A 203 -30.55 -8.25 11.84
N PRO A 204 -31.90 -8.30 11.89
CA PRO A 204 -32.73 -7.29 11.26
C PRO A 204 -32.51 -5.92 11.90
N PHE A 205 -32.52 -4.90 11.04
CA PHE A 205 -32.53 -3.48 11.37
C PHE A 205 -33.55 -3.18 12.48
N VAL A 206 -33.09 -2.57 13.57
CA VAL A 206 -33.98 -1.87 14.52
C VAL A 206 -33.87 -0.38 14.18
N GLN A 207 -34.92 0.15 13.57
CA GLN A 207 -35.09 1.58 13.34
C GLN A 207 -35.46 2.22 14.68
N LEU A 208 -34.54 3.00 15.25
CA LEU A 208 -34.82 3.82 16.43
C LEU A 208 -35.60 5.06 15.97
N GLU A 209 -36.89 5.11 16.26
CA GLU A 209 -37.68 6.34 16.12
C GLU A 209 -37.28 7.33 17.23
N LEU A 210 -36.85 8.53 16.82
CA LEU A 210 -36.62 9.66 17.71
C LEU A 210 -37.89 10.52 17.76
N PRO A 211 -38.51 10.75 18.93
CA PRO A 211 -39.64 11.66 19.04
C PRO A 211 -39.15 13.11 18.98
N PHE A 212 -39.52 13.84 17.92
CA PHE A 212 -39.51 15.29 17.91
C PHE A 212 -40.70 15.80 18.72
N THR A 213 -40.46 16.45 19.85
CA THR A 213 -41.45 17.32 20.50
C THR A 213 -41.13 18.77 20.16
N ALA A 214 -42.06 19.39 19.45
CA ALA A 214 -42.10 20.83 19.20
C ALA A 214 -42.49 21.59 20.47
N ALA A 215 -41.91 22.79 20.63
CA ALA A 215 -42.46 23.91 21.38
C ALA A 215 -42.35 25.15 20.47
#